data_AF-A0A9J7JB93-F1
#
_entry.id   AF-A0A9J7JB93-F1
#
_cell.length_a   1.000
_cell.length_b   1.000
_cell.length_c   1.000
_cell.angle_alpha   90.00
_cell.angle_beta   90.00
_cell.angle_gamma   90.00
#
_symmetry.space_group_name_H-M   'P 1'
#
loop_
_entity.id
_entity.type
_entity.pdbx_description
1 polymer ?
#
loop_
_entity_poly.entity_id
_entity_poly.type
_entity_poly.pdbx_seq_one_letter_code
_entity_poly.pdbx_strand_id
1 'polypeptide(L)'
;MRDFAMGNGCYNMVVTVLLVVGAEKTRALRDSCEECEAGTFCKKENPVCTSCPPSTYSSKGGQPYCNICRVCEGYFRFKKPCSPTSNAECECTEGLHCLGPKCAWCEKDCKPGQELTNQGCKNCDFGTFNDQSGGGTCRPWTNCSLDGKLELKKGTKETDVVCGPTPVSFSPGTPTTTVPVSVRKPGEGGQPLQVLTLLLALTSAMLLFLLFVILGLLVVKWGRRRFPYVLKQPFKVAIPMAQEEDACSCRFPEEEEGGGYEL
;
A
#
# COMPACT_ATOMS: atom_id res chain seq x y z
N MET A 1 -71.11 40.21 -33.08
CA MET A 1 -70.34 39.58 -31.99
C MET A 1 -70.68 38.11 -31.92
N ARG A 2 -69.88 37.25 -32.56
CA ARG A 2 -69.81 35.82 -32.26
C ARG A 2 -68.37 35.40 -32.56
N ASP A 3 -67.51 35.68 -31.59
CA ASP A 3 -66.13 35.23 -31.59
C ASP A 3 -66.11 33.71 -31.36
N PHE A 4 -65.55 32.99 -32.34
CA PHE A 4 -65.35 31.54 -32.29
C PHE A 4 -64.27 31.20 -31.25
N ALA A 5 -64.66 31.09 -29.99
CA ALA A 5 -63.86 30.44 -28.96
C ALA A 5 -63.91 28.91 -29.14
N MET A 6 -63.28 28.38 -30.21
CA MET A 6 -63.25 26.94 -30.48
C MET A 6 -61.88 26.39 -30.90
N GLY A 7 -60.79 27.15 -30.63
CA GLY A 7 -59.42 26.73 -30.95
C GLY A 7 -58.60 26.24 -29.74
N ASN A 8 -58.96 26.66 -28.52
CA ASN A 8 -58.08 26.45 -27.35
C ASN A 8 -58.21 25.03 -26.76
N GLY A 9 -59.40 24.43 -26.75
CA GLY A 9 -59.62 23.09 -26.17
C GLY A 9 -58.95 21.97 -26.98
N CYS A 10 -59.10 22.00 -28.30
CA CYS A 10 -58.54 20.98 -29.18
C CYS A 10 -57.00 21.04 -29.22
N TYR A 11 -56.42 22.24 -29.24
CA TYR A 11 -54.97 22.41 -29.17
C TYR A 11 -54.37 21.85 -27.87
N ASN A 12 -54.97 22.20 -26.73
CA ASN A 12 -54.52 21.68 -25.43
C ASN A 12 -54.69 20.15 -25.34
N MET A 13 -55.73 19.58 -25.96
CA MET A 13 -55.92 18.12 -26.03
C MET A 13 -54.81 17.45 -26.86
N VAL A 14 -54.49 17.98 -28.04
CA VAL A 14 -53.43 17.45 -28.91
C VAL A 14 -52.06 17.53 -28.24
N VAL A 15 -51.74 18.67 -27.61
CA VAL A 15 -50.49 18.83 -26.85
C VAL A 15 -50.41 17.82 -25.71
N THR A 16 -51.49 17.62 -24.96
CA THR A 16 -51.53 16.65 -23.85
C THR A 16 -51.30 15.23 -24.35
N VAL A 17 -51.96 14.83 -25.45
CA VAL A 17 -51.78 13.49 -26.05
C VAL A 17 -50.34 13.30 -26.53
N LEU A 18 -49.74 14.29 -27.19
CA LEU A 18 -48.34 14.22 -27.63
C LEU A 18 -47.36 14.12 -26.46
N LEU A 19 -47.61 14.86 -25.37
CA LEU A 19 -46.80 14.78 -24.16
C LEU A 19 -46.92 13.42 -23.47
N VAL A 20 -48.13 12.84 -23.40
CA VAL A 20 -48.35 11.50 -22.83
C VAL A 20 -47.70 10.42 -23.68
N VAL A 21 -47.89 10.43 -25.00
CA VAL A 21 -47.27 9.47 -25.93
C VAL A 21 -45.75 9.60 -25.93
N GLY A 22 -45.22 10.83 -25.84
CA GLY A 22 -43.79 11.08 -25.68
C GLY A 22 -43.23 10.58 -24.34
N ALA A 23 -43.97 10.75 -23.24
CA ALA A 23 -43.63 10.23 -21.93
C ALA A 23 -43.69 8.69 -21.87
N GLU A 24 -44.67 8.05 -22.50
CA GLU A 24 -44.78 6.60 -22.58
C GLU A 24 -43.67 5.99 -23.43
N LYS A 25 -43.35 6.60 -24.58
CA LYS A 25 -42.23 6.18 -25.43
C LYS A 25 -40.88 6.27 -24.72
N THR A 26 -40.66 7.32 -23.94
CA THR A 26 -39.42 7.49 -23.16
C THR A 26 -39.34 6.56 -21.95
N ARG A 27 -40.48 6.21 -21.34
CA ARG A 27 -40.57 5.22 -20.26
C ARG A 27 -40.32 3.80 -20.76
N ALA A 28 -40.92 3.40 -21.88
CA ALA A 28 -40.68 2.11 -22.52
C ALA A 28 -39.21 1.90 -22.94
N LEU A 29 -38.52 2.96 -23.41
CA LEU A 29 -37.09 2.95 -23.70
C LEU A 29 -36.20 2.84 -22.45
N ARG A 30 -36.67 3.31 -21.30
CA ARG A 30 -35.96 3.21 -20.02
C ARG A 30 -36.10 1.81 -19.42
N ASP A 31 -37.29 1.23 -19.50
CA ASP A 31 -37.61 -0.08 -18.92
C ASP A 31 -36.96 -1.23 -19.72
N SER A 32 -36.78 -1.06 -21.04
CA SER A 32 -36.24 -2.12 -21.92
C SER A 32 -34.81 -2.58 -21.62
N CYS A 33 -33.96 -1.74 -20.99
CA CYS A 33 -32.61 -2.17 -20.59
C CYS A 33 -32.58 -2.75 -19.17
N GLU A 34 -33.61 -2.53 -18.34
CA GLU A 34 -33.65 -3.04 -16.96
C GLU A 34 -33.77 -4.57 -16.92
N GLU A 35 -34.31 -5.17 -17.98
CA GLU A 35 -34.43 -6.62 -18.16
C GLU A 35 -33.11 -7.32 -18.57
N CYS A 36 -32.11 -6.56 -19.03
CA CYS A 36 -30.85 -7.16 -19.45
C CYS A 36 -30.10 -7.76 -18.26
N GLU A 37 -29.60 -8.99 -18.40
CA GLU A 37 -28.85 -9.68 -17.35
C GLU A 37 -27.40 -9.21 -17.22
N ALA A 38 -26.74 -9.62 -16.13
CA ALA A 38 -25.30 -9.44 -15.96
C ALA A 38 -24.52 -10.11 -17.12
N GLY A 39 -23.35 -9.55 -17.46
CA GLY A 39 -22.58 -10.00 -18.62
C GLY A 39 -23.06 -9.45 -19.95
N THR A 40 -24.04 -8.54 -19.93
CA THR A 40 -24.46 -7.76 -21.10
C THR A 40 -24.37 -6.26 -20.84
N PHE A 41 -24.40 -5.49 -21.92
CA PHE A 41 -24.60 -4.04 -21.89
C PHE A 41 -25.74 -3.65 -22.85
N CYS A 42 -26.39 -2.52 -22.58
CA CYS A 42 -27.56 -2.03 -23.30
C CYS A 42 -27.53 -0.51 -23.45
N LYS A 43 -27.60 0.00 -24.68
CA LYS A 43 -27.63 1.45 -24.96
C LYS A 43 -29.07 1.91 -25.10
N LYS A 44 -29.40 3.11 -24.59
CA LYS A 44 -30.77 3.63 -24.67
C LYS A 44 -31.21 3.90 -26.10
N GLU A 45 -30.27 4.24 -26.99
CA GLU A 45 -30.56 4.51 -28.40
C GLU A 45 -30.90 3.23 -29.18
N ASN A 46 -30.44 2.07 -28.69
CA ASN A 46 -30.71 0.75 -29.25
C ASN A 46 -30.81 -0.27 -28.10
N PRO A 47 -32.01 -0.45 -27.51
CA PRO A 47 -32.20 -1.19 -26.26
C PRO A 47 -32.15 -2.71 -26.49
N VAL A 48 -30.98 -3.19 -26.93
CA VAL A 48 -30.68 -4.59 -27.18
C VAL A 48 -29.57 -5.03 -26.22
N CYS A 49 -29.84 -6.08 -25.45
CA CYS A 49 -28.85 -6.67 -24.56
C CYS A 49 -27.74 -7.34 -25.38
N THR A 50 -26.55 -6.73 -25.38
CA THR A 50 -25.39 -7.24 -26.12
C THR A 50 -24.38 -7.81 -25.15
N SER A 51 -23.84 -9.01 -25.42
CA SER A 51 -22.83 -9.63 -24.57
C SER A 51 -21.58 -8.76 -24.43
N CYS A 52 -20.96 -8.78 -23.25
CA CYS A 52 -19.71 -8.07 -23.03
C CYS A 52 -18.61 -8.58 -23.97
N PRO A 53 -17.84 -7.68 -24.62
CA PRO A 53 -16.70 -8.09 -25.44
C PRO A 53 -15.60 -8.76 -24.60
N PRO A 54 -14.66 -9.48 -25.24
CA PRO A 54 -13.51 -10.08 -24.55
C PRO A 54 -12.78 -9.07 -23.67
N SER A 55 -12.23 -9.52 -22.54
CA SER A 55 -11.55 -8.68 -21.53
C SER A 55 -12.43 -7.60 -20.87
N THR A 56 -13.76 -7.74 -20.91
CA THR A 56 -14.69 -6.88 -20.17
C THR A 56 -15.75 -7.69 -19.41
N TYR A 57 -16.39 -7.06 -18.43
CA TYR A 57 -17.41 -7.67 -17.60
C TYR A 57 -18.49 -6.68 -17.15
N SER A 58 -19.68 -7.18 -16.81
CA SER A 58 -20.75 -6.43 -16.18
C SER A 58 -21.38 -7.25 -15.06
N SER A 59 -21.21 -6.82 -13.81
CA SER A 59 -21.74 -7.55 -12.64
C SER A 59 -23.21 -7.33 -12.35
N LYS A 60 -23.83 -6.38 -13.05
CA LYS A 60 -25.26 -6.06 -12.91
C LYS A 60 -25.88 -5.96 -14.30
N GLY A 61 -27.18 -6.20 -14.36
CA GLY A 61 -27.99 -5.94 -15.53
C GLY A 61 -28.08 -4.47 -15.92
N GLY A 62 -28.55 -4.21 -17.14
CA GLY A 62 -28.90 -2.88 -17.63
C GLY A 62 -27.78 -1.84 -17.65
N GLN A 63 -26.51 -2.26 -17.62
CA GLN A 63 -25.39 -1.33 -17.69
C GLN A 63 -25.23 -0.80 -19.12
N PRO A 64 -24.92 0.50 -19.30
CA PRO A 64 -24.70 1.08 -20.63
C PRO A 64 -23.38 0.62 -21.29
N TYR A 65 -22.45 0.08 -20.49
CA TYR A 65 -21.16 -0.44 -20.93
C TYR A 65 -20.65 -1.52 -19.99
N CYS A 66 -19.74 -2.36 -20.49
CA CYS A 66 -19.01 -3.32 -19.67
C CYS A 66 -17.72 -2.68 -19.12
N ASN A 67 -17.35 -3.03 -17.89
CA ASN A 67 -16.11 -2.60 -17.26
C ASN A 67 -14.93 -3.44 -17.77
N ILE A 68 -13.76 -2.83 -17.90
CA ILE A 68 -12.54 -3.53 -18.32
C ILE A 68 -12.12 -4.50 -17.20
N CYS A 69 -11.76 -5.71 -17.58
CA CYS A 69 -11.21 -6.70 -16.67
C CYS A 69 -9.88 -6.22 -16.09
N ARG A 70 -9.70 -6.47 -14.79
CA ARG A 70 -8.41 -6.28 -14.14
C ARG A 70 -7.39 -7.25 -14.75
N VAL A 71 -6.20 -6.74 -15.04
CA VAL A 71 -5.05 -7.51 -15.49
C VAL A 71 -4.17 -7.83 -14.29
N CYS A 72 -3.74 -9.08 -14.16
CA CYS A 72 -2.82 -9.53 -13.12
C CYS A 72 -1.49 -9.91 -13.79
N GLU A 73 -0.51 -9.00 -13.73
CA GLU A 73 0.82 -9.16 -14.33
C GLU A 73 1.93 -8.73 -13.36
N GLY A 74 3.17 -9.10 -13.66
CA GLY A 74 4.33 -8.77 -12.83
C GLY A 74 4.32 -9.51 -11.49
N TYR A 75 4.18 -8.77 -10.38
CA TYR A 75 4.09 -9.34 -9.03
C TYR A 75 2.71 -9.91 -8.70
N PHE A 76 1.76 -9.80 -9.62
CA PHE A 76 0.41 -10.33 -9.46
C PHE A 76 0.19 -11.56 -10.33
N ARG A 77 -0.60 -12.51 -9.82
CA ARG A 77 -1.16 -13.65 -10.57
C ARG A 77 -2.67 -13.70 -10.40
N PHE A 78 -3.36 -14.34 -11.35
CA PHE A 78 -4.80 -14.52 -11.25
C PHE A 78 -5.15 -15.48 -10.11
N LYS A 79 -5.84 -14.98 -9.09
CA LYS A 79 -6.56 -15.81 -8.11
C LYS A 79 -7.87 -16.31 -8.71
N LYS A 80 -8.57 -15.43 -9.42
CA LYS A 80 -9.78 -15.73 -10.19
C LYS A 80 -9.70 -15.03 -11.54
N PRO A 81 -9.86 -15.74 -12.67
CA PRO A 81 -9.86 -15.12 -13.98
C PRO A 81 -11.10 -14.25 -14.17
N CYS A 82 -11.03 -13.33 -15.12
CA CYS A 82 -12.19 -12.53 -15.49
C CYS A 82 -13.26 -13.40 -16.18
N SER A 83 -14.52 -13.05 -15.99
CA SER A 83 -15.66 -13.61 -16.71
C SER A 83 -16.57 -12.49 -17.19
N PRO A 84 -17.54 -12.74 -18.10
CA PRO A 84 -18.48 -11.71 -18.51
C PRO A 84 -19.25 -11.07 -17.34
N THR A 85 -19.46 -11.78 -16.23
CA THR A 85 -20.25 -11.28 -15.08
C THR A 85 -19.40 -10.81 -13.90
N SER A 86 -18.10 -11.13 -13.88
CA SER A 86 -17.23 -10.82 -12.74
C SER A 86 -15.86 -10.36 -13.16
N ASN A 87 -15.36 -9.32 -12.47
CA ASN A 87 -13.97 -8.91 -12.61
C ASN A 87 -13.01 -10.04 -12.24
N ALA A 88 -11.78 -9.97 -12.75
CA ALA A 88 -10.69 -10.78 -12.25
C ALA A 88 -10.29 -10.37 -10.83
N GLU A 89 -9.86 -11.35 -10.05
CA GLU A 89 -9.24 -11.15 -8.74
C GLU A 89 -7.77 -11.53 -8.83
N CYS A 90 -6.90 -10.61 -8.38
CA CYS A 90 -5.47 -10.84 -8.34
C CYS A 90 -5.01 -11.21 -6.93
N GLU A 91 -3.98 -12.03 -6.87
CA GLU A 91 -3.17 -12.27 -5.68
C GLU A 91 -1.69 -12.05 -6.02
N CYS A 92 -0.84 -11.97 -5.01
CA CYS A 92 0.60 -11.81 -5.21
C CYS A 92 1.27 -13.13 -5.59
N THR A 93 2.39 -13.05 -6.31
CA THR A 93 3.25 -14.21 -6.57
C THR A 93 3.89 -14.70 -5.26
N GLU A 94 4.45 -15.92 -5.28
CA GLU A 94 5.03 -16.55 -4.08
C GLU A 94 6.12 -15.68 -3.43
N GLY A 95 6.10 -15.63 -2.10
CA GLY A 95 7.01 -14.78 -1.30
C GLY A 95 6.57 -13.33 -1.19
N LEU A 96 5.33 -13.00 -1.58
CA LEU A 96 4.70 -11.71 -1.37
C LEU A 96 3.26 -11.88 -0.84
N HIS A 97 2.79 -10.90 -0.09
CA HIS A 97 1.41 -10.82 0.41
C HIS A 97 0.71 -9.55 -0.05
N CYS A 98 -0.62 -9.63 -0.08
CA CYS A 98 -1.49 -8.53 -0.50
C CYS A 98 -1.59 -7.43 0.57
N LEU A 99 -1.43 -6.18 0.15
CA LEU A 99 -1.73 -5.01 0.96
C LEU A 99 -2.82 -4.14 0.31
N GLY A 100 -3.61 -3.51 1.17
CA GLY A 100 -4.68 -2.59 0.77
C GLY A 100 -5.94 -3.28 0.23
N PRO A 101 -6.98 -2.49 -0.09
CA PRO A 101 -8.25 -3.01 -0.57
C PRO A 101 -8.07 -3.73 -1.91
N LYS A 102 -8.70 -4.90 -2.03
CA LYS A 102 -8.64 -5.74 -3.25
C LYS A 102 -7.21 -6.05 -3.71
N CYS A 103 -6.24 -6.19 -2.80
CA CYS A 103 -4.83 -6.48 -3.14
C CYS A 103 -4.27 -5.44 -4.12
N ALA A 104 -4.26 -4.17 -3.71
CA ALA A 104 -3.79 -3.07 -4.55
C ALA A 104 -2.26 -3.11 -4.75
N TRP A 105 -1.53 -3.66 -3.76
CA TRP A 105 -0.07 -3.73 -3.74
C TRP A 105 0.37 -5.11 -3.25
N CYS A 106 1.56 -5.53 -3.69
CA CYS A 106 2.25 -6.71 -3.18
C CYS A 106 3.47 -6.27 -2.38
N GLU A 107 3.57 -6.74 -1.15
CA GLU A 107 4.76 -6.55 -0.30
C GLU A 107 5.44 -7.88 -0.05
N LYS A 108 6.76 -7.83 0.11
CA LYS A 108 7.56 -9.02 0.36
C LYS A 108 7.18 -9.66 1.70
N ASP A 109 7.07 -10.97 1.68
CA ASP A 109 6.84 -11.77 2.87
C ASP A 109 7.98 -11.64 3.88
N CYS A 110 7.59 -11.60 5.15
CA CYS A 110 8.55 -11.61 6.25
C CYS A 110 9.25 -12.96 6.31
N LYS A 111 10.57 -12.93 6.56
CA LYS A 111 11.36 -14.15 6.69
C LYS A 111 11.11 -14.80 8.06
N PRO A 112 11.47 -16.08 8.24
CA PRO A 112 11.65 -16.63 9.57
C PRO A 112 12.47 -15.68 10.44
N GLY A 113 12.08 -15.58 11.71
CA GLY A 113 12.62 -14.64 12.68
C GLY A 113 12.18 -13.19 12.51
N GLN A 114 11.16 -12.96 11.68
CA GLN A 114 10.49 -11.68 11.55
C GLN A 114 8.98 -11.84 11.76
N GLU A 115 8.33 -10.75 12.15
CA GLU A 115 6.88 -10.62 12.20
C GLU A 115 6.42 -9.45 11.34
N LEU A 116 5.20 -9.53 10.82
CA LEU A 116 4.58 -8.44 10.07
C LEU A 116 3.99 -7.42 11.04
N THR A 117 4.42 -6.17 10.92
CA THR A 117 3.89 -5.04 11.70
C THR A 117 3.29 -3.99 10.78
N ASN A 118 2.63 -2.97 11.35
CA ASN A 118 2.13 -1.82 10.57
C ASN A 118 3.25 -1.04 9.83
N GLN A 119 4.51 -1.23 10.23
CA GLN A 119 5.69 -0.62 9.60
C GLN A 119 6.44 -1.59 8.67
N GLY A 120 5.83 -2.75 8.34
CA GLY A 120 6.44 -3.82 7.58
C GLY A 120 7.09 -4.88 8.47
N CYS A 121 8.00 -5.67 7.89
CA CYS A 121 8.66 -6.79 8.58
C CYS A 121 9.64 -6.31 9.65
N LYS A 122 9.38 -6.69 10.91
CA LYS A 122 10.24 -6.43 12.06
C LYS A 122 10.90 -7.72 12.52
N ASN A 123 12.19 -7.68 12.85
CA ASN A 123 12.86 -8.83 13.46
C ASN A 123 12.31 -9.12 14.85
N CYS A 124 12.22 -10.41 15.21
CA CYS A 124 11.88 -10.82 16.56
C CYS A 124 12.87 -10.25 17.58
N ASP A 125 12.30 -9.79 18.69
CA ASP A 125 13.05 -9.28 19.83
C ASP A 125 13.71 -10.44 20.59
N PHE A 126 14.75 -10.14 21.36
CA PHE A 126 15.45 -11.17 22.12
C PHE A 126 14.50 -11.88 23.09
N GLY A 127 14.57 -13.22 23.15
CA GLY A 127 13.64 -14.02 23.93
C GLY A 127 12.39 -14.45 23.16
N THR A 128 12.27 -14.09 21.88
CA THR A 128 11.15 -14.49 21.01
C THR A 128 11.63 -15.10 19.70
N PHE A 129 10.77 -15.87 19.05
CA PHE A 129 11.03 -16.47 17.75
C PHE A 129 9.79 -16.52 16.85
N ASN A 130 10.01 -16.61 15.54
CA ASN A 130 8.99 -16.98 14.55
C ASN A 130 9.62 -17.93 13.53
N ASP A 131 9.08 -19.15 13.41
CA ASP A 131 9.52 -20.18 12.48
C ASP A 131 8.76 -20.16 11.14
N GLN A 132 7.70 -19.36 11.04
CA GLN A 132 6.89 -19.24 9.83
C GLN A 132 7.46 -18.19 8.88
N SER A 133 7.32 -18.45 7.57
CA SER A 133 7.60 -17.48 6.51
C SER A 133 6.32 -16.85 6.00
N GLY A 134 6.32 -15.54 5.72
CA GLY A 134 5.18 -14.80 5.15
C GLY A 134 3.99 -14.60 6.08
N GLY A 135 4.05 -15.16 7.28
CA GLY A 135 3.02 -15.03 8.31
C GLY A 135 3.57 -15.40 9.69
N GLY A 136 2.74 -15.24 10.70
CA GLY A 136 3.10 -15.50 12.10
C GLY A 136 3.52 -14.26 12.87
N THR A 137 3.62 -14.43 14.18
CA THR A 137 3.98 -13.39 15.16
C THR A 137 5.11 -13.91 16.02
N CYS A 138 6.01 -13.03 16.44
CA CYS A 138 7.10 -13.42 17.33
C CYS A 138 6.53 -13.87 18.67
N ARG A 139 6.77 -15.13 19.03
CA ARG A 139 6.29 -15.75 20.27
C ARG A 139 7.45 -16.02 21.23
N PRO A 140 7.25 -15.95 22.55
CA PRO A 140 8.32 -16.15 23.52
C PRO A 140 8.92 -17.55 23.41
N TRP A 141 10.21 -17.65 23.70
CA TRP A 141 10.89 -18.94 23.82
C TRP A 141 10.30 -19.79 24.94
N THR A 142 10.28 -21.10 24.72
CA THR A 142 9.92 -22.08 25.73
C THR A 142 10.86 -21.97 26.93
N ASN A 143 10.30 -21.91 28.14
CA ASN A 143 11.05 -21.88 29.38
C ASN A 143 11.18 -23.29 29.98
N CYS A 144 12.31 -23.95 29.71
CA CYS A 144 12.56 -25.33 30.18
C CYS A 144 12.53 -25.49 31.70
N SER A 145 12.89 -24.44 32.44
CA SER A 145 12.96 -24.46 33.91
C SER A 145 11.59 -24.63 34.55
N LEU A 146 10.51 -24.17 33.89
CA LEU A 146 9.14 -24.37 34.38
C LEU A 146 8.74 -25.85 34.43
N ASP A 147 9.31 -26.65 33.53
CA ASP A 147 9.07 -28.10 33.43
C ASP A 147 10.14 -28.93 34.18
N GLY A 148 11.09 -28.30 34.89
CA GLY A 148 12.23 -29.00 35.49
C GLY A 148 13.20 -29.63 34.48
N LYS A 149 13.18 -29.16 33.23
CA LYS A 149 14.02 -29.64 32.12
C LYS A 149 15.27 -28.77 31.96
N LEU A 150 16.31 -29.36 31.36
CA LEU A 150 17.52 -28.62 30.98
C LEU A 150 17.35 -28.04 29.56
N GLU A 151 17.83 -26.82 29.34
CA GLU A 151 18.00 -26.27 27.99
C GLU A 151 19.14 -27.03 27.28
N LEU A 152 18.80 -27.79 26.22
CA LEU A 152 19.77 -28.51 25.40
C LEU A 152 20.31 -27.64 24.26
N LYS A 153 19.43 -26.84 23.66
CA LYS A 153 19.77 -25.93 22.56
C LYS A 153 19.09 -24.60 22.77
N LYS A 154 19.87 -23.53 22.68
CA LYS A 154 19.38 -22.15 22.79
C LYS A 154 18.45 -21.80 21.64
N GLY A 155 17.40 -21.05 21.98
CA GLY A 155 16.50 -20.43 21.02
C GLY A 155 17.21 -19.39 20.16
N THR A 156 16.67 -19.18 18.96
CA THR A 156 17.09 -18.13 18.04
C THR A 156 15.88 -17.29 17.66
N LYS A 157 16.04 -16.29 16.80
CA LYS A 157 14.89 -15.57 16.26
C LYS A 157 14.01 -16.48 15.40
N GLU A 158 14.56 -17.53 14.82
CA GLU A 158 13.87 -18.40 13.86
C GLU A 158 13.36 -19.69 14.52
N THR A 159 13.95 -20.10 15.66
CA THR A 159 13.71 -21.39 16.28
C THR A 159 13.52 -21.28 17.78
N ASP A 160 12.64 -22.12 18.33
CA ASP A 160 12.46 -22.20 19.77
C ASP A 160 13.67 -22.82 20.49
N VAL A 161 13.69 -22.67 21.82
CA VAL A 161 14.53 -23.42 22.73
C VAL A 161 14.15 -24.91 22.69
N VAL A 162 15.15 -25.78 22.69
CA VAL A 162 14.95 -27.24 22.80
C VAL A 162 15.26 -27.68 24.23
N CYS A 163 14.25 -28.21 24.91
CA CYS A 163 14.37 -28.74 26.27
C CYS A 163 14.66 -30.24 26.27
N GLY A 164 15.38 -30.72 27.28
CA GLY A 164 15.69 -32.12 27.50
C GLY A 164 15.60 -32.55 28.96
N PRO A 165 15.60 -33.85 29.24
CA PRO A 165 15.63 -34.37 30.60
C PRO A 165 16.87 -33.85 31.33
N THR A 166 16.70 -33.54 32.62
CA THR A 166 17.83 -33.23 33.49
C THR A 166 18.75 -34.45 33.56
N PRO A 167 20.07 -34.32 33.33
CA PRO A 167 20.97 -35.43 33.57
C PRO A 167 20.86 -35.81 35.05
N VAL A 168 20.32 -37.00 35.30
CA VAL A 168 20.35 -37.60 36.62
C VAL A 168 21.82 -37.74 37.02
N SER A 169 22.26 -36.88 37.92
CA SER A 169 23.53 -37.07 38.61
C SER A 169 23.43 -38.40 39.32
N PHE A 170 24.09 -39.43 38.79
CA PHE A 170 24.42 -40.61 39.56
C PHE A 170 25.31 -40.13 40.70
N SER A 171 24.70 -39.95 41.86
CA SER A 171 25.36 -39.54 43.10
C SER A 171 26.42 -40.57 43.49
N PRO A 172 27.72 -40.21 43.57
CA PRO A 172 28.68 -40.96 44.36
C PRO A 172 28.78 -40.28 45.72
N GLY A 173 28.54 -41.06 46.78
CA GLY A 173 28.51 -40.58 48.15
C GLY A 173 29.74 -39.78 48.59
N THR A 174 29.48 -38.87 49.52
CA THR A 174 30.42 -38.11 50.35
C THR A 174 31.52 -39.02 50.93
N PRO A 175 32.73 -38.48 51.16
CA PRO A 175 33.05 -38.15 52.54
C PRO A 175 33.70 -36.79 52.75
N THR A 176 33.45 -36.32 53.98
CA THR A 176 33.88 -35.13 54.71
C THR A 176 35.37 -34.80 54.57
N THR A 177 35.74 -33.53 54.39
CA THR A 177 36.93 -32.90 55.01
C THR A 177 36.75 -31.38 55.07
N THR A 178 37.21 -30.80 56.18
CA THR A 178 36.81 -29.54 56.78
C THR A 178 37.89 -28.46 56.62
N VAL A 179 37.45 -27.18 56.53
CA VAL A 179 38.14 -25.86 56.79
C VAL A 179 39.30 -25.37 55.88
N PRO A 180 39.62 -24.04 55.78
CA PRO A 180 38.85 -22.82 56.05
C PRO A 180 38.78 -21.78 54.89
N VAL A 181 37.80 -20.89 55.07
CA VAL A 181 37.61 -19.52 54.58
C VAL A 181 38.91 -18.73 54.31
N SER A 182 39.00 -18.09 53.15
CA SER A 182 39.78 -16.85 52.96
C SER A 182 38.89 -15.78 52.32
N VAL A 183 38.51 -14.81 53.14
CA VAL A 183 37.91 -13.54 52.74
C VAL A 183 38.95 -12.72 51.99
N ARG A 184 38.65 -12.30 50.75
CA ARG A 184 39.35 -11.17 50.13
C ARG A 184 38.37 -10.04 49.84
N LYS A 185 38.64 -8.91 50.48
CA LYS A 185 37.97 -7.61 50.34
C LYS A 185 38.50 -6.90 49.08
N PRO A 186 37.71 -6.02 48.42
CA PRO A 186 38.17 -5.28 47.24
C PRO A 186 39.15 -4.18 47.66
N GLY A 187 40.35 -4.20 47.08
CA GLY A 187 41.37 -3.16 47.23
C GLY A 187 41.28 -2.17 46.08
N GLU A 188 40.78 -0.99 46.41
CA GLU A 188 40.77 0.25 45.64
C GLU A 188 42.20 0.71 45.34
N GLY A 189 42.48 1.10 44.08
CA GLY A 189 43.81 1.58 43.67
C GLY A 189 44.01 1.69 42.15
N GLY A 190 43.25 2.57 41.49
CA GLY A 190 43.44 2.88 40.07
C GLY A 190 43.84 4.34 39.87
N GLN A 191 45.13 4.65 39.74
CA GLN A 191 45.61 6.03 39.44
C GLN A 191 46.97 5.93 38.73
N PRO A 192 47.01 5.75 37.39
CA PRO A 192 47.04 6.91 36.47
C PRO A 192 46.26 6.72 35.14
N LEU A 193 45.75 5.51 34.86
CA LEU A 193 45.14 5.18 33.56
C LEU A 193 43.68 5.67 33.47
N GLN A 194 42.94 5.69 34.58
CA GLN A 194 41.55 6.15 34.60
C GLN A 194 41.41 7.66 34.36
N VAL A 195 42.39 8.45 34.84
CA VAL A 195 42.42 9.90 34.61
C VAL A 195 42.70 10.20 33.14
N LEU A 196 43.60 9.45 32.50
CA LEU A 196 43.91 9.59 31.07
C LEU A 196 42.69 9.25 30.19
N THR A 197 41.96 8.18 30.52
CA THR A 197 40.74 7.80 29.80
C THR A 197 39.64 8.84 29.95
N LEU A 198 39.49 9.44 31.14
CA LEU A 198 38.53 10.52 31.37
C LEU A 198 38.89 11.79 30.60
N LEU A 199 40.18 12.17 30.57
CA LEU A 199 40.65 13.33 29.79
C LEU A 199 40.48 13.13 28.28
N LEU A 200 40.71 11.91 27.77
CA LEU A 200 40.46 11.55 26.36
C LEU A 200 38.95 11.58 26.02
N ALA A 201 38.11 11.07 26.93
CA ALA A 201 36.67 11.12 26.74
C ALA A 201 36.16 12.58 26.73
N LEU A 202 36.63 13.43 27.64
CA LEU A 202 36.25 14.85 27.72
C LEU A 202 36.70 15.63 26.48
N THR A 203 37.93 15.42 26.00
CA THR A 203 38.43 16.07 24.78
C THR A 203 37.67 15.62 23.54
N SER A 204 37.31 14.35 23.43
CA SER A 204 36.47 13.84 22.33
C SER A 204 35.06 14.43 22.34
N ALA A 205 34.43 14.53 23.52
CA ALA A 205 33.10 15.08 23.68
C ALA A 205 33.06 16.59 23.35
N MET A 206 34.08 17.35 23.78
CA MET A 206 34.22 18.76 23.44
C MET A 206 34.41 18.98 21.93
N LEU A 207 35.20 18.12 21.27
CA LEU A 207 35.43 18.22 19.83
C LEU A 207 34.14 17.94 19.03
N LEU A 208 33.38 16.92 19.43
CA LEU A 208 32.08 16.59 18.83
C LEU A 208 31.07 17.71 19.04
N PHE A 209 31.01 18.27 20.25
CA PHE A 209 30.12 19.40 20.55
C PHE A 209 30.45 20.62 19.68
N LEU A 210 31.74 20.97 19.53
CA LEU A 210 32.17 22.05 18.65
C LEU A 210 31.79 21.77 17.17
N LEU A 211 31.94 20.53 16.70
CA LEU A 211 31.52 20.14 15.34
C LEU A 211 30.01 20.38 15.13
N PHE A 212 29.17 19.98 16.08
CA PHE A 212 27.72 20.20 16.01
C PHE A 212 27.36 21.69 16.01
N VAL A 213 28.05 22.51 16.83
CA VAL A 213 27.84 23.96 16.83
C VAL A 213 28.24 24.57 15.49
N ILE A 214 29.38 24.17 14.91
CA ILE A 214 29.84 24.66 13.61
C ILE A 214 28.83 24.26 12.52
N LEU A 215 28.35 23.01 12.50
CA LEU A 215 27.35 22.54 11.54
C LEU A 215 26.03 23.32 11.68
N GLY A 216 25.58 23.57 12.91
CA GLY A 216 24.41 24.41 13.18
C GLY A 216 24.59 25.84 12.65
N LEU A 217 25.75 26.46 12.88
CA LEU A 217 26.06 27.78 12.35
C LEU A 217 26.13 27.79 10.81
N LEU A 218 26.62 26.72 10.18
CA LEU A 218 26.60 26.57 8.72
C LEU A 218 25.17 26.45 8.18
N VAL A 219 24.29 25.71 8.86
CA VAL A 219 22.87 25.59 8.50
C VAL A 219 22.15 26.93 8.68
N VAL A 220 22.40 27.67 9.76
CA VAL A 220 21.81 29.00 9.97
C VAL A 220 22.35 30.01 8.95
N LYS A 221 23.65 29.97 8.64
CA LYS A 221 24.27 30.83 7.62
C LYS A 221 23.78 30.50 6.21
N TRP A 222 23.54 29.23 5.92
CA TRP A 222 22.94 28.77 4.66
C TRP A 222 21.46 29.15 4.58
N GLY A 223 20.71 28.97 5.66
CA GLY A 223 19.31 29.37 5.80
C GLY A 223 19.14 30.88 5.60
N ARG A 224 19.95 31.72 6.28
CA ARG A 224 19.93 33.18 6.08
C ARG A 224 20.26 33.61 4.65
N ARG A 225 21.13 32.88 3.93
CA ARG A 225 21.41 33.15 2.52
C ARG A 225 20.27 32.74 1.59
N ARG A 226 19.51 31.69 1.93
CA ARG A 226 18.45 31.12 1.08
C ARG A 226 17.05 31.68 1.37
N PHE A 227 16.82 32.25 2.56
CA PHE A 227 15.51 32.73 3.00
C PHE A 227 14.93 33.98 2.28
N PRO A 228 15.71 34.95 1.75
CA PRO A 228 15.09 36.12 1.12
C PRO A 228 14.46 35.87 -0.26
N TYR A 229 14.58 34.66 -0.83
CA TYR A 229 14.04 34.33 -2.17
C TYR A 229 12.76 33.48 -2.17
N VAL A 230 12.40 32.83 -1.07
CA VAL A 230 11.22 31.91 -1.04
C VAL A 230 9.96 32.61 -0.51
N LEU A 231 10.09 33.74 0.20
CA LEU A 231 8.97 34.42 0.85
C LEU A 231 8.32 35.55 0.02
N LYS A 232 8.64 35.65 -1.27
CA LYS A 232 7.95 36.57 -2.21
C LYS A 232 7.40 35.81 -3.42
N GLN A 233 6.31 35.08 -3.23
CA GLN A 233 5.35 34.85 -4.30
C GLN A 233 3.98 35.33 -3.84
N PRO A 234 3.41 36.39 -4.45
CA PRO A 234 2.06 36.83 -4.15
C PRO A 234 1.07 35.86 -4.81
N PHE A 235 0.14 35.42 -3.98
CA PHE A 235 -1.11 34.77 -4.35
C PHE A 235 -1.85 35.61 -5.40
N LYS A 236 -1.84 35.18 -6.67
CA LYS A 236 -2.76 35.67 -7.70
C LYS A 236 -3.90 34.68 -7.84
N VAL A 237 -5.03 34.98 -7.20
CA VAL A 237 -6.33 34.42 -7.58
C VAL A 237 -6.82 35.20 -8.79
N ALA A 238 -6.95 34.52 -9.92
CA ALA A 238 -7.60 35.05 -11.11
C ALA A 238 -9.09 34.66 -11.05
N ILE A 239 -9.95 35.68 -11.09
CA ILE A 239 -11.39 35.61 -11.31
C ILE A 239 -11.62 35.18 -12.78
N PRO A 240 -12.58 34.28 -13.11
CA PRO A 240 -12.86 33.95 -14.50
C PRO A 240 -13.70 35.06 -15.13
N MET A 241 -13.15 35.73 -16.15
CA MET A 241 -13.93 36.47 -17.14
C MET A 241 -14.05 35.61 -18.41
N ALA A 242 -15.26 35.67 -18.99
CA ALA A 242 -15.66 35.05 -20.24
C ALA A 242 -15.01 35.71 -21.48
N GLN A 243 -15.22 35.07 -22.65
CA GLN A 243 -14.79 35.42 -24.04
C GLN A 243 -13.31 35.16 -24.34
N GLU A 244 -12.87 34.71 -25.52
CA GLU A 244 -13.46 34.45 -26.85
C GLU A 244 -12.47 33.55 -27.64
N GLU A 245 -12.95 33.00 -28.75
CA GLU A 245 -12.26 32.16 -29.74
C GLU A 245 -11.02 32.85 -30.37
N ASP A 246 -9.93 32.11 -30.64
CA ASP A 246 -9.43 31.87 -32.02
C ASP A 246 -8.08 31.11 -32.09
N ALA A 247 -7.98 30.29 -33.15
CA ALA A 247 -6.80 29.81 -33.88
C ALA A 247 -5.58 29.20 -33.14
N CYS A 248 -5.48 27.86 -33.14
CA CYS A 248 -4.20 27.15 -33.04
C CYS A 248 -3.81 26.54 -34.40
N SER A 249 -2.84 27.17 -35.05
CA SER A 249 -2.21 26.74 -36.30
C SER A 249 -1.24 25.58 -36.05
N CYS A 250 -1.52 24.40 -36.61
CA CYS A 250 -0.58 23.28 -36.67
C CYS A 250 -0.02 23.17 -38.08
N ARG A 251 1.29 23.39 -38.22
CA ARG A 251 2.05 23.16 -39.46
C ARG A 251 2.59 21.74 -39.45
N PHE A 252 2.25 20.93 -40.44
CA PHE A 252 2.86 19.62 -40.70
C PHE A 252 4.17 19.79 -41.49
N PRO A 253 5.19 18.96 -41.26
CA PRO A 253 6.35 18.87 -42.16
C PRO A 253 6.03 17.94 -43.36
N GLU A 254 6.46 18.38 -44.55
CA GLU A 254 6.46 17.64 -45.82
C GLU A 254 7.39 16.41 -45.76
N GLU A 255 6.93 15.27 -46.26
CA GLU A 255 7.78 14.16 -46.69
C GLU A 255 8.04 14.31 -48.20
N GLU A 256 9.31 14.36 -48.60
CA GLU A 256 9.73 14.37 -50.00
C GLU A 256 9.66 12.96 -50.62
N GLU A 257 8.90 12.85 -51.71
CA GLU A 257 8.80 11.67 -52.54
C GLU A 257 9.88 11.71 -53.63
N GLY A 258 10.99 11.01 -53.39
CA GLY A 258 12.06 10.77 -54.37
C GLY A 258 11.67 9.67 -55.35
N GLY A 259 10.99 10.02 -56.44
CA GLY A 259 10.73 9.13 -57.56
C GLY A 259 11.83 9.21 -58.62
N GLY A 260 12.36 8.05 -59.03
CA GLY A 260 13.05 7.93 -60.32
C GLY A 260 14.02 6.76 -60.43
N TYR A 261 13.57 5.64 -61.04
CA TYR A 261 14.08 5.11 -62.31
C TYR A 261 13.26 3.88 -62.76
N GLU A 262 12.82 3.87 -64.02
CA GLU A 262 12.97 2.77 -65.02
C GLU A 262 12.09 3.04 -66.26
N LEU A 263 12.72 3.53 -67.34
CA LEU A 263 12.70 3.01 -68.72
C LEU A 263 13.31 4.02 -69.70
#